data_AF-A0A2P8WFU0-F1
#
_entry.id   AF-A0A2P8WFU0-F1
#
_cell.length_a   1.000
_cell.length_b   1.000
_cell.length_c   1.000
_cell.angle_alpha   90.00
_cell.angle_beta   90.00
_cell.angle_gamma   90.00
#
_symmetry.space_group_name_H-M   'P 1'
#
loop_
_entity.id
_entity.type
_entity.pdbx_description
1 polymer ?
#
loop_
_entity_poly.entity_id
_entity_poly.type
_entity_poly.pdbx_seq_one_letter_code
_entity_poly.pdbx_strand_id
1 'polypeptide(L)' 'MVSMVSAAVSSQAEVKAQAAAGYFRAIALWLNQPLVKQGIYVQVQAGAAGCLNLMVEWQRSPEPERLIR' A
#
# COMPACT_ATOMS: atom_id res chain seq x y z
N MET A 1 -0.42 -14.50 29.82
CA MET A 1 0.34 -14.44 28.56
C MET A 1 -0.55 -13.78 27.51
N VAL A 2 -0.45 -12.45 27.36
CA VAL A 2 -1.17 -11.73 26.29
C VAL A 2 -0.15 -11.45 25.20
N SER A 3 -0.34 -12.05 24.03
CA SER A 3 0.50 -11.86 22.86
C SER A 3 0.53 -10.39 22.46
N MET A 4 1.68 -9.74 22.69
CA MET A 4 2.02 -8.50 22.01
C MET A 4 2.29 -8.83 20.54
N VAL A 5 1.33 -8.53 19.67
CA VAL A 5 1.61 -8.40 18.24
C VAL A 5 2.45 -7.13 18.10
N SER A 6 3.77 -7.27 18.18
CA SER A 6 4.71 -6.25 17.74
C SER A 6 4.46 -6.04 16.26
N ALA A 7 3.75 -4.96 15.91
CA ALA A 7 3.90 -4.36 14.60
C ALA A 7 5.38 -3.95 14.52
N ALA A 8 6.19 -4.79 13.86
CA ALA A 8 7.59 -4.51 13.65
C ALA A 8 7.70 -3.10 13.09
N VAL A 9 8.31 -2.19 13.84
CA VAL A 9 8.80 -0.92 13.33
C VAL A 9 9.98 -1.29 12.44
N SER A 10 9.67 -1.80 11.24
CA SER A 10 10.68 -2.08 10.23
C SER A 10 11.27 -0.75 9.82
N SER A 11 12.59 -0.62 9.95
CA SER A 11 13.26 0.60 9.54
C SER A 11 13.02 0.83 8.04
N GLN A 12 12.96 2.09 7.60
CA GLN A 12 12.72 2.38 6.18
C GLN A 12 13.79 1.72 5.27
N ALA A 13 15.00 1.53 5.79
CA ALA A 13 16.07 0.81 5.11
C ALA A 13 15.74 -0.69 4.94
N GLU A 14 15.23 -1.36 5.97
CA GLU A 14 14.79 -2.75 5.89
C GLU A 14 13.65 -2.94 4.90
N VAL A 15 12.65 -2.06 4.93
CA VAL A 15 11.51 -2.12 3.99
C VAL A 15 12.01 -1.99 2.55
N LYS A 16 12.94 -1.07 2.27
CA LYS A 16 13.53 -0.93 0.93
C LYS A 16 14.35 -2.14 0.51
N ALA A 17 15.16 -2.70 1.41
CA ALA A 17 15.96 -3.90 1.13
C ALA A 17 15.06 -5.11 0.82
N GLN A 18 13.99 -5.29 1.59
CA GLN A 18 13.01 -6.34 1.35
C GLN A 18 12.21 -6.10 0.05
N ALA A 19 11.85 -4.85 -0.25
CA ALA A 19 11.19 -4.53 -1.50
C ALA A 19 12.09 -4.87 -2.71
N ALA A 20 13.38 -4.55 -2.64
CA ALA A 20 14.36 -4.88 -3.66
C ALA A 20 14.57 -6.40 -3.82
N ALA A 21 14.42 -7.16 -2.73
CA ALA A 21 14.46 -8.62 -2.75
C ALA A 21 13.15 -9.28 -3.26
N GLY A 22 12.14 -8.50 -3.62
CA GLY A 22 10.88 -9.00 -4.20
C GLY A 22 9.81 -9.36 -3.17
N TYR A 23 9.96 -8.98 -1.90
CA TYR A 23 8.90 -9.21 -0.90
C TYR A 23 7.71 -8.28 -1.16
N PHE A 24 6.59 -8.83 -1.62
CA PHE A 24 5.40 -8.05 -2.04
C PHE A 24 4.86 -7.16 -0.92
N ARG A 25 4.87 -7.64 0.32
CA ARG A 25 4.46 -6.84 1.49
C ARG A 25 5.34 -5.60 1.67
N ALA A 26 6.64 -5.75 1.48
CA ALA A 26 7.58 -4.64 1.61
C ALA A 26 7.46 -3.65 0.45
N ILE A 27 7.20 -4.14 -0.77
CA ILE A 27 6.87 -3.30 -1.94
C ILE A 27 5.60 -2.48 -1.65
N ALA A 28 4.55 -3.12 -1.15
CA ALA A 28 3.31 -2.43 -0.80
C ALA A 28 3.54 -1.38 0.31
N LEU A 29 4.29 -1.72 1.36
CA LEU A 29 4.62 -0.78 2.44
C LEU A 29 5.43 0.41 1.90
N TRP A 30 6.41 0.17 1.03
CA TRP A 30 7.22 1.22 0.45
C TRP A 30 6.41 2.16 -0.46
N LEU A 31 5.56 1.61 -1.33
CA LEU A 31 4.68 2.39 -2.20
C LEU A 31 3.69 3.25 -1.41
N ASN A 32 3.14 2.71 -0.32
CA ASN A 32 2.14 3.40 0.50
C ASN A 32 2.72 4.53 1.37
N GLN A 33 4.04 4.57 1.63
CA GLN A 33 4.66 5.61 2.46
C GLN A 33 4.33 7.05 2.03
N PRO A 34 4.49 7.44 0.74
CA PRO A 34 4.10 8.78 0.27
C PRO A 34 2.62 8.90 -0.10
N LEU A 35 1.96 7.80 -0.46
CA LEU A 35 0.62 7.80 -1.06
C LEU A 35 -0.51 7.88 -0.01
N VAL A 36 -0.33 7.25 1.16
CA VAL A 36 -1.35 7.23 2.22
C VAL A 36 -1.66 8.64 2.73
N LYS A 37 -0.67 9.54 2.75
CA LYS A 37 -0.88 10.96 3.12
C LYS A 37 -1.80 11.71 2.15
N GLN A 38 -1.97 11.18 0.94
CA GLN A 38 -2.82 11.73 -0.11
C GLN A 38 -4.16 11.00 -0.20
N GLY A 39 -4.47 10.09 0.75
CA GLY A 39 -5.66 9.26 0.71
C GLY A 39 -5.64 8.20 -0.40
N ILE A 40 -4.44 7.86 -0.90
CA ILE A 40 -4.22 6.84 -1.93
C ILE A 40 -3.60 5.61 -1.27
N TYR A 41 -4.17 4.45 -1.57
CA TYR A 41 -3.76 3.15 -1.06
C TYR A 41 -3.45 2.23 -2.23
N VAL A 42 -2.35 1.50 -2.13
CA VAL A 42 -1.89 0.57 -3.17
C VAL A 42 -1.78 -0.83 -2.60
N GLN A 43 -2.44 -1.78 -3.27
CA GLN A 43 -2.29 -3.20 -3.01
C GLN A 43 -1.41 -3.81 -4.10
N VAL A 44 -0.47 -4.68 -3.71
CA VAL A 44 0.46 -5.35 -4.62
C VAL A 44 0.11 -6.82 -4.71
N GLN A 45 -0.07 -7.31 -5.93
CA GLN A 45 -0.40 -8.70 -6.24
C GLN A 45 0.59 -9.26 -7.27
N ALA A 46 0.75 -10.58 -7.28
CA ALA A 46 1.51 -11.26 -8.32
C ALA A 46 0.82 -11.08 -9.68
N GLY A 47 1.55 -10.62 -10.68
CA GLY A 47 1.11 -10.62 -12.08
C GLY A 47 1.67 -11.82 -12.84
N ALA A 48 1.84 -11.67 -14.15
CA ALA A 48 2.63 -12.58 -14.96
C ALA A 48 4.09 -12.65 -14.47
N ALA A 49 4.86 -13.63 -14.95
CA ALA A 49 6.27 -13.76 -14.59
C ALA A 49 7.03 -12.45 -14.88
N GLY A 50 7.67 -11.88 -13.86
CA GLY A 50 8.37 -10.59 -13.94
C GLY A 50 7.47 -9.35 -13.82
N CYS A 51 6.16 -9.52 -13.61
CA CYS A 51 5.21 -8.42 -13.48
C CYS A 51 4.53 -8.40 -12.11
N LEU A 52 4.18 -7.20 -11.67
CA LEU A 52 3.33 -6.97 -10.50
C LEU A 52 2.02 -6.34 -10.95
N ASN A 53 0.91 -6.80 -10.37
CA ASN A 53 -0.38 -6.15 -10.51
C ASN A 53 -0.55 -5.21 -9.32
N LEU A 54 -0.84 -3.94 -9.60
CA LEU A 54 -1.07 -2.91 -8.59
C LEU A 54 -2.52 -2.49 -8.64
N MET A 55 -3.24 -2.68 -7.53
CA MET A 55 -4.57 -2.11 -7.37
C MET A 55 -4.46 -0.83 -6.56
N VAL A 56 -4.95 0.28 -7.13
CA VAL A 56 -4.88 1.61 -6.52
C VAL A 56 -6.29 2.03 -6.11
N GLU A 57 -6.47 2.30 -4.83
CA GLU A 57 -7.71 2.75 -4.23
C GLU A 57 -7.50 4.16 -3.69
N TRP A 58 -8.40 5.10 -3.98
CA TRP A 58 -8.31 6.45 -3.45
C TRP A 58 -9.68 6.97 -3.04
N GLN A 59 -9.72 7.82 -2.02
CA GLN A 59 -10.94 8.52 -1.68
C GLN A 59 -11.24 9.59 -2.73
N ARG A 60 -12.37 9.45 -3.43
CA ARG A 60 -12.95 10.51 -4.25
C ARG A 60 -13.88 11.32 -3.36
N SER A 61 -13.70 12.65 -3.31
CA SER A 61 -14.69 13.52 -2.70
C SER A 61 -16.04 13.30 -3.39
N PRO A 62 -17.16 13.26 -2.64
CA PRO A 62 -18.47 13.15 -3.25
C PRO A 62 -18.62 14.29 -4.27
N GLU A 63 -18.89 13.95 -5.53
CA GLU A 63 -19.17 14.97 -6.53
C GLU A 63 -20.50 15.65 -6.16
N PRO A 64 -20.54 16.99 -6.02
CA PRO A 64 -21.75 17.70 -5.60
C PRO A 64 -22.88 17.71 -6.66
N GLU A 65 -22.84 16.87 -7.70
CA GLU A 65 -23.88 16.81 -8.74
C GLU A 65 -24.59 15.45 -8.78
N ARG A 66 -25.71 15.38 -8.05
CA ARG A 66 -26.96 14.73 -8.49
C ARG A 66 -28.15 15.02 -7.56
N LEU A 67 -28.20 16.18 -6.90
CA LEU A 67 -29.41 16.70 -6.25
C LEU A 67 -30.17 17.62 -7.21
N ILE A 68 -30.38 17.21 -8.47
CA ILE A 68 -31.37 17.84 -9.35
C ILE A 68 -32.04 16.74 -10.18
N ARG A 69 -33.12 16.16 -9.64
CA ARG A 69 -34.41 15.99 -10.31
C ARG A 69 -35.46 15.47 -9.34
#